data_AF-A0A536XQ67-F1
#
_entry.id   AF-A0A536XQ67-F1
#
_cell.length_a   1.000
_cell.length_b   1.000
_cell.length_c   1.000
_cell.angle_alpha   90.00
_cell.angle_beta   90.00
_cell.angle_gamma   90.00
#
_symmetry.space_group_name_H-M   'P 1'
#
loop_
_entity.id
_entity.type
_entity.pdbx_description
1 polymer ?
#
loop_
_entity_poly.entity_id
_entity_poly.type
_entity_poly.pdbx_seq_one_letter_code
_entity_poly.pdbx_strand_id
1 'polypeptide(L)' 'MMNRFVLPLAIFAALIALLGVGLTLNPREVPSPLIGKPAPHFELPQLHETAKTFTEREM' A
#
# COMPACT_ATOMS: atom_id res chain seq x y z
N MET A 1 -17.77 -5.42 45.09
CA MET A 1 -16.69 -6.41 44.84
C MET A 1 -16.71 -7.02 43.42
N MET A 2 -17.67 -6.71 42.54
CA MET A 2 -17.83 -7.43 41.25
C MET A 2 -17.09 -6.83 40.04
N ASN A 3 -16.70 -5.55 40.04
CA ASN A 3 -16.22 -4.87 38.82
C ASN A 3 -14.71 -4.99 38.53
N ARG A 4 -13.94 -5.69 39.38
CA ARG A 4 -12.48 -5.81 39.21
C ARG A 4 -12.07 -6.53 37.92
N PHE A 5 -12.95 -7.36 37.37
CA PHE A 5 -12.71 -8.14 36.15
C PHE A 5 -13.30 -7.49 34.90
N VAL A 6 -14.17 -6.48 35.05
CA VAL A 6 -14.81 -5.81 33.92
C VAL A 6 -13.79 -4.99 33.14
N LEU A 7 -12.88 -4.31 33.84
CA LEU A 7 -11.83 -3.50 33.21
C LEU A 7 -10.86 -4.34 32.34
N PRO A 8 -10.24 -5.43 32.84
CA PRO A 8 -9.39 -6.27 31.99
C PRO A 8 -10.18 -6.96 30.87
N LEU A 9 -11.43 -7.35 31.09
CA LEU A 9 -12.26 -7.96 30.06
C LEU A 9 -12.60 -6.98 28.93
N ALA A 10 -12.90 -5.71 29.26
CA ALA A 10 -13.15 -4.67 28.26
C ALA A 10 -11.92 -4.40 27.40
N ILE A 11 -10.72 -4.35 28.01
CA ILE A 11 -9.45 -4.20 27.28
C ILE A 11 -9.25 -5.38 26.33
N PHE A 12 -9.47 -6.61 26.79
CA PHE A 12 -9.35 -7.80 25.95
C PHE A 12 -10.34 -7.80 24.78
N ALA A 13 -11.59 -7.41 25.01
CA ALA A 13 -12.59 -7.27 23.97
C ALA A 13 -12.18 -6.22 22.92
N ALA A 14 -11.61 -5.09 23.35
CA ALA A 14 -11.07 -4.08 22.45
C ALA A 14 -9.92 -4.62 21.58
N LEU A 15 -9.03 -5.44 22.14
CA LEU A 15 -7.94 -6.07 21.39
C LEU A 15 -8.47 -7.07 20.34
N ILE A 16 -9.47 -7.88 20.69
CA ILE A 16 -10.14 -8.77 19.74
C ILE A 16 -10.79 -7.97 18.60
N ALA A 17 -11.47 -6.87 18.93
CA ALA A 17 -12.11 -6.03 17.92
C ALA A 17 -11.06 -5.41 16.96
N LEU A 18 -9.98 -4.85 17.49
CA LEU A 18 -8.87 -4.32 16.70
C LEU A 18 -8.27 -5.40 15.78
N LEU A 19 -8.01 -6.59 16.32
CA LEU A 19 -7.48 -7.71 15.54
C LEU A 19 -8.46 -8.14 14.45
N GLY A 20 -9.75 -8.26 14.77
CA GLY A 20 -10.79 -8.61 13.80
C GLY A 20 -10.84 -7.64 12.63
N VAL A 21 -10.82 -6.33 12.90
CA VAL A 21 -10.71 -5.30 11.86
C VAL A 21 -9.39 -5.47 11.08
N GLY A 22 -8.28 -5.66 11.78
CA GLY A 22 -6.96 -5.98 11.25
C GLY A 22 -6.96 -7.07 10.18
N LEU A 23 -7.64 -8.19 10.47
CA LEU A 23 -7.71 -9.36 9.60
C LEU A 23 -8.61 -9.15 8.36
N THR A 24 -9.53 -8.18 8.40
CA THR A 24 -10.39 -7.84 7.26
C THR A 24 -9.75 -6.86 6.27
N LEU A 25 -8.66 -6.18 6.67
CA LEU A 25 -7.92 -5.30 5.77
C LEU A 25 -7.20 -6.13 4.71
N ASN A 26 -7.23 -5.67 3.46
CA ASN A 26 -6.60 -6.37 2.35
C ASN A 26 -5.12 -5.95 2.22
N PRO A 27 -4.14 -6.79 2.61
CA PRO A 27 -2.73 -6.41 2.60
C PRO A 27 -2.14 -6.32 1.18
N ARG A 28 -2.91 -6.73 0.16
CA ARG A 28 -2.54 -6.70 -1.25
C ARG A 28 -3.00 -5.44 -1.98
N GLU A 29 -3.73 -4.56 -1.30
CA GLU A 29 -3.96 -3.21 -1.80
C GLU A 29 -2.65 -2.44 -1.70
N VAL A 30 -1.81 -2.60 -2.72
CA VAL A 30 -0.75 -1.64 -3.02
C VAL A 30 -1.44 -0.56 -3.84
N PRO A 31 -1.77 0.62 -3.27
CA PRO A 31 -2.29 1.72 -4.06
C PRO A 31 -1.17 2.14 -5.02
N SER A 32 -1.17 1.58 -6.23
CA SER A 32 -0.18 1.93 -7.24
C SER A 32 -0.50 3.36 -7.70
N PRO A 33 0.32 4.36 -7.32
CA PRO A 33 -0.04 5.77 -7.48
C PRO A 33 -0.15 6.21 -8.95
N LEU A 34 0.30 5.35 -9.86
CA LEU A 34 0.41 5.59 -11.29
C LEU A 34 -0.54 4.69 -12.11
N ILE A 35 -1.48 3.97 -11.47
CA ILE A 35 -2.56 3.27 -12.20
C ILE A 35 -3.36 4.30 -12.99
N GLY A 36 -3.45 4.11 -14.30
CA GLY A 36 -4.20 5.00 -15.20
C GLY A 36 -3.59 6.38 -15.42
N LYS A 37 -2.38 6.66 -14.91
CA LYS A 37 -1.65 7.90 -15.21
C LYS A 37 -0.68 7.66 -16.37
N PRO A 38 -0.45 8.68 -17.23
CA PRO A 38 0.59 8.58 -18.26
C PRO A 38 1.95 8.35 -17.60
N ALA A 39 2.85 7.68 -18.33
CA ALA A 39 4.22 7.51 -17.89
C ALA A 39 4.86 8.88 -17.62
N PRO A 40 5.67 9.03 -16.56
CA PRO A 40 6.44 10.25 -16.35
C PRO A 40 7.33 10.53 -17.57
N HIS A 41 7.56 11.81 -17.87
CA HIS A 41 8.51 12.17 -18.92
C HIS A 41 9.91 11.62 -18.59
N PHE A 42 10.48 10.89 -19.55
CA PHE A 42 11.85 10.42 -19.50
C PHE A 42 12.52 10.65 -20.84
N GLU A 43 13.84 10.81 -20.78
CA GLU A 43 14.73 10.93 -21.92
C GLU A 43 16.01 10.17 -21.55
N LEU A 44 16.18 8.97 -22.10
CA LEU A 44 17.21 8.01 -21.69
C LEU A 44 17.93 7.42 -22.91
N PRO A 45 19.22 7.08 -22.81
CA PRO A 45 19.92 6.39 -23.89
C PRO A 45 19.36 4.98 -24.11
N GLN A 46 19.34 4.52 -25.37
CA GLN A 46 18.90 3.18 -25.71
C GLN A 46 19.89 2.12 -25.22
N LEU A 47 19.36 1.01 -24.70
CA LEU A 47 20.18 -0.09 -24.16
C LEU A 47 21.11 -0.71 -25.21
N HIS A 48 20.64 -0.81 -26.45
CA HIS A 48 21.39 -1.42 -27.56
C HIS A 48 22.36 -0.42 -28.22
N GLU A 49 22.10 0.88 -28.07
CA GLU A 49 22.83 1.92 -28.79
C GLU A 49 22.81 3.24 -28.00
N THR A 50 23.78 3.41 -27.09
CA THR A 50 23.82 4.52 -26.12
C THR A 50 23.86 5.92 -26.75
N ALA A 51 24.20 6.02 -28.04
CA ALA A 51 24.20 7.27 -28.79
C ALA A 51 22.79 7.71 -29.22
N LYS A 52 21.79 6.82 -29.16
CA LYS A 52 20.40 7.12 -29.46
C LYS A 52 19.64 7.36 -28.16
N THR A 53 18.83 8.40 -28.14
CA THR A 53 17.94 8.73 -27.03
C THR A 53 16.56 8.14 -27.30
N PHE A 54 15.88 7.70 -26.24
CA PHE A 54 14.50 7.21 -26.26
C PHE A 54 13.66 8.04 -25.29
N THR A 55 12.47 8.44 -25.74
CA THR A 55 11.55 9.27 -24.99
C THR A 55 10.16 8.65 -24.90
N GLU A 56 9.38 9.08 -23.91
CA GLU A 56 8.00 8.60 -23.72
C GLU A 56 7.08 8.85 -24.94
N ARG A 57 7.36 9.87 -25.74
CA ARG A 57 6.59 10.21 -26.96
C ARG A 57 6.75 9.21 -28.10
N GLU A 58 7.74 8.33 -28.03
CA GLU A 58 8.09 7.36 -29.08
C GLU A 58 7.55 5.95 -28.80
N MET A 59 6.80 5.77 -27.70
CA MET A 59 6.10 4.53 -27.35
C MET A 59 4.82 4.30 -28.15
#